data_AF-A0A6I1JUD7-F1
#
_entry.id   AF-A0A6I1JUD7-F1
#
_cell.length_a   1.000
_cell.length_b   1.000
_cell.length_c   1.000
_cell.angle_alpha   90.00
_cell.angle_beta   90.00
_cell.angle_gamma   90.00
#
_symmetry.space_group_name_H-M   'P 1'
#
loop_
_entity.id
_entity.type
_entity.pdbx_description
1 polymer ?
#
loop_
_entity_poly.entity_id
_entity_poly.type
_entity_poly.pdbx_seq_one_letter_code
_entity_poly.pdbx_strand_id
1 'polypeptide(L)'
;MNPMSRTAIACSRARVQRLAAALLLMAPLLLGAGCSTAGEQPATAPRAAGVEQDKQLLTRLIAELQRSSRSFIYLRSQGFNLADGEFEKLIASNNKVLRSTRIIRYDEKGARQIPGWPGVALTPEYKASSSVVPPKGK
;
A
#
# COMPACT_ATOMS: atom_id res chain seq x y z
N MET A 1 18.24 -39.43 -24.76
CA MET A 1 18.99 -38.87 -23.62
C MET A 1 19.37 -37.45 -23.98
N ASN A 2 18.82 -36.44 -23.31
CA ASN A 2 19.21 -35.03 -23.45
C ASN A 2 19.43 -34.45 -22.04
N PRO A 3 20.59 -33.85 -21.75
CA PRO A 3 20.92 -33.42 -20.40
C PRO A 3 20.32 -32.05 -20.06
N MET A 4 20.00 -31.94 -18.77
CA MET A 4 19.62 -30.75 -18.03
C MET A 4 20.61 -29.60 -18.24
N SER A 5 20.12 -28.36 -18.26
CA SER A 5 20.92 -27.17 -17.96
C SER A 5 20.16 -26.26 -16.99
N ARG A 6 20.53 -26.38 -15.72
CA ARG A 6 20.25 -25.45 -14.63
C ARG A 6 21.36 -24.39 -14.63
N THR A 7 21.03 -23.12 -14.57
CA THR A 7 21.99 -22.03 -14.29
C THR A 7 21.21 -20.88 -13.64
N ALA A 8 21.14 -20.86 -12.31
CA ALA A 8 21.98 -20.10 -11.38
C ALA A 8 21.58 -18.62 -11.27
N ILE A 9 20.93 -18.30 -10.15
CA ILE A 9 20.50 -16.98 -9.70
C ILE A 9 21.70 -16.28 -9.07
N ALA A 10 22.18 -15.18 -9.66
CA ALA A 10 23.21 -14.33 -9.06
C ALA A 10 22.56 -13.23 -8.21
N CYS A 11 22.72 -13.38 -6.90
CA CYS A 11 22.34 -12.43 -5.87
C CYS A 11 23.41 -11.33 -5.79
N SER A 12 23.07 -10.07 -6.11
CA SER A 12 24.00 -8.94 -5.97
C SER A 12 23.63 -8.07 -4.78
N ARG A 13 24.33 -8.29 -3.67
CA ARG A 13 24.47 -7.40 -2.51
C ARG A 13 25.67 -6.49 -2.73
N ALA A 14 25.47 -5.17 -2.79
CA ALA A 14 26.47 -4.12 -2.56
C ALA A 14 25.73 -2.77 -2.70
N ARG A 15 26.02 -1.68 -2.01
CA ARG A 15 27.07 -1.35 -1.04
C ARG A 15 26.57 -0.12 -0.28
N VAL A 16 26.86 -0.10 1.02
CA VAL A 16 26.80 1.09 1.88
C VAL A 16 27.79 2.13 1.35
N GLN A 17 27.36 3.38 1.19
CA GLN A 17 28.28 4.51 1.13
C GLN A 17 27.71 5.69 1.91
N ARG A 18 28.37 5.94 3.05
CA ARG A 18 28.27 7.13 3.88
C ARG A 18 29.00 8.26 3.17
N LEU A 19 28.40 9.44 3.09
CA LEU A 19 29.13 10.69 2.91
C LEU A 19 28.66 11.67 3.97
N ALA A 20 29.56 11.92 4.92
CA ALA A 20 29.49 13.01 5.87
C ALA A 20 30.41 14.13 5.38
N ALA A 21 29.90 15.35 5.35
CA ALA A 21 30.64 16.62 5.40
C ALA A 21 29.57 17.73 5.53
N ALA A 22 29.30 18.27 6.73
CA ALA A 22 30.04 19.36 7.36
C ALA A 22 29.95 20.68 6.57
N LEU A 23 29.11 21.61 7.06
CA LEU A 23 29.49 23.02 7.08
C LEU A 23 28.77 23.75 8.23
N LEU A 24 29.58 24.51 8.94
CA LEU A 24 29.34 25.23 10.19
C LEU A 24 28.95 26.69 9.88
N LEU A 25 28.35 27.34 10.88
CA LEU A 25 28.27 28.80 11.14
C LEU A 25 27.19 29.63 10.43
N MET A 26 26.19 30.10 11.20
CA MET A 26 26.16 31.46 11.78
C MET A 26 24.90 31.68 12.64
N ALA A 27 25.10 32.15 13.88
CA ALA A 27 24.10 32.72 14.80
C ALA A 27 23.78 34.20 14.39
N PRO A 28 22.94 35.04 15.08
CA PRO A 28 22.22 34.86 16.35
C PRO A 28 20.77 35.47 16.43
N LEU A 29 20.13 35.24 17.57
CA LEU A 29 19.16 36.06 18.34
C LEU A 29 18.27 37.10 17.62
N LEU A 30 16.95 36.87 17.68
CA LEU A 30 15.96 37.94 17.79
C LEU A 30 14.91 37.61 18.86
N LEU A 31 14.96 38.44 19.90
CA LEU A 31 14.03 38.58 21.00
C LEU A 31 12.68 39.09 20.46
N GLY A 32 11.59 38.41 20.76
CA GLY A 32 10.25 38.84 20.42
C GLY A 32 9.25 38.36 21.46
N ALA A 33 9.13 39.13 22.54
CA ALA A 33 8.06 38.99 23.53
C ALA A 33 6.73 39.43 22.90
N GLY A 34 5.65 38.69 23.15
CA GLY A 34 4.31 39.11 22.75
C GLY A 34 3.22 38.09 23.02
N CYS A 35 2.53 38.30 24.13
CA CYS A 35 1.11 38.02 24.37
C CYS A 35 0.56 36.59 24.21
N SER A 36 0.35 35.98 25.37
CA SER A 36 -0.93 35.44 25.83
C SER A 36 -1.99 35.15 24.76
N THR A 37 -2.30 33.87 24.59
CA THR A 37 -3.69 33.46 24.74
C THR A 37 -3.71 32.08 25.37
N ALA A 38 -4.17 32.06 26.63
CA ALA A 38 -4.63 30.86 27.29
C ALA A 38 -5.84 30.34 26.49
N GLY A 39 -5.60 29.33 25.67
CA GLY A 39 -6.62 28.47 25.09
C GLY A 39 -6.50 27.11 25.74
N GLU A 40 -7.06 27.00 26.94
CA GLU A 40 -7.38 25.73 27.56
C GLU A 40 -8.39 25.01 26.65
N GLN A 41 -7.92 24.08 25.83
CA GLN A 41 -8.78 23.22 25.05
C GLN A 41 -8.87 21.87 25.78
N PRO A 42 -9.99 21.60 26.47
CA PRO A 42 -10.18 20.34 27.15
C PRO A 42 -10.46 19.23 26.12
N ALA A 43 -10.20 17.99 26.57
CA ALA A 43 -10.82 16.77 26.09
C ALA A 43 -10.39 16.23 24.70
N THR A 44 -9.44 15.31 24.75
CA THR A 44 -9.66 13.91 24.36
C THR A 44 -10.77 13.64 23.34
N ALA A 45 -10.49 13.76 22.03
CA ALA A 45 -11.00 12.85 20.99
C ALA A 45 -10.43 13.14 19.58
N PRO A 46 -9.27 12.58 19.19
CA PRO A 46 -8.88 12.51 17.77
C PRO A 46 -8.91 11.10 17.18
N ARG A 47 -9.22 10.06 17.96
CA ARG A 47 -9.11 8.65 17.48
C ARG A 47 -10.33 8.13 16.72
N ALA A 48 -11.54 8.60 17.02
CA ALA A 48 -12.76 8.02 16.45
C ALA A 48 -12.94 8.36 14.96
N ALA A 49 -12.56 9.58 14.55
CA ALA A 49 -12.73 10.05 13.17
C ALA A 49 -11.87 9.26 12.16
N GLY A 50 -10.63 8.93 12.52
CA GLY A 50 -9.73 8.17 11.64
C GLY A 50 -10.22 6.74 11.39
N VAL A 51 -10.76 6.07 12.42
CA VAL A 51 -11.26 4.69 12.30
C VAL A 51 -12.45 4.61 11.34
N GLU A 52 -13.34 5.60 11.36
CA GLU A 52 -14.51 5.60 10.48
C GLU A 52 -14.12 5.86 9.02
N GLN A 53 -13.16 6.75 8.78
CA GLN A 53 -12.59 6.99 7.45
C GLN A 53 -11.90 5.74 6.89
N ASP A 54 -11.15 5.01 7.71
CA ASP A 54 -10.48 3.77 7.31
C ASP A 54 -11.47 2.68 6.92
N LYS A 55 -12.58 2.55 7.65
CA LYS A 55 -13.66 1.59 7.31
C LYS A 55 -14.33 1.95 5.99
N GLN A 56 -14.60 3.23 5.74
CA GLN A 56 -15.17 3.70 4.49
C GLN A 56 -14.22 3.42 3.30
N LEU A 57 -12.94 3.70 3.49
CA LEU A 57 -11.90 3.37 2.50
C LEU A 57 -11.86 1.87 2.23
N LEU A 58 -11.85 1.04 3.27
CA LEU A 58 -11.83 -0.41 3.14
C LEU A 58 -13.07 -0.91 2.40
N THR A 59 -14.25 -0.40 2.72
CA THR A 59 -15.52 -0.77 2.07
C THR A 59 -15.49 -0.45 0.59
N ARG A 60 -15.04 0.77 0.24
CA ARG A 60 -14.87 1.19 -1.15
C ARG A 60 -13.84 0.32 -1.88
N LEU A 61 -12.73 0.00 -1.23
CA LEU A 61 -11.69 -0.86 -1.80
C LEU A 61 -12.22 -2.27 -2.07
N ILE A 62 -12.96 -2.86 -1.13
CA ILE A 62 -13.59 -4.17 -1.30
C ILE A 62 -14.53 -4.16 -2.50
N ALA A 63 -15.38 -3.13 -2.62
CA ALA A 63 -16.30 -2.99 -3.75
C ALA A 63 -15.56 -2.94 -5.10
N GLU A 64 -14.45 -2.20 -5.19
CA GLU A 64 -13.63 -2.15 -6.41
C GLU A 64 -12.99 -3.50 -6.74
N LEU A 65 -12.57 -4.27 -5.73
CA LEU A 65 -11.89 -5.56 -5.88
C LEU A 65 -12.83 -6.75 -6.08
N GLN A 66 -14.13 -6.58 -5.89
CA GLN A 66 -15.13 -7.64 -6.16
C GLN A 66 -15.04 -8.13 -7.60
N ARG A 67 -14.87 -7.22 -8.56
CA ARG A 67 -14.73 -7.54 -9.99
C ARG A 67 -13.39 -8.21 -10.31
N SER A 68 -12.28 -7.57 -9.94
CA SER A 68 -10.94 -8.06 -10.29
C SER A 68 -9.88 -7.50 -9.36
N SER A 69 -8.76 -8.21 -9.24
CA SER A 69 -7.54 -7.69 -8.61
C SER A 69 -7.07 -6.40 -9.29
N ARG A 70 -6.59 -5.42 -8.53
CA ARG A 70 -6.14 -4.12 -9.05
C ARG A 70 -4.72 -3.80 -8.62
N SER A 71 -3.98 -3.10 -9.47
CA SER A 71 -2.66 -2.56 -9.13
C SER A 71 -2.79 -1.32 -8.25
N PHE A 72 -1.77 -1.01 -7.45
CA PHE A 72 -1.75 0.22 -6.64
C PHE A 72 -1.80 1.48 -7.52
N ILE A 73 -1.21 1.42 -8.73
CA ILE A 73 -1.26 2.51 -9.71
C ILE A 73 -2.70 2.75 -10.19
N TYR A 74 -3.43 1.68 -10.52
CA TYR A 74 -4.84 1.80 -10.89
C TYR A 74 -5.68 2.35 -9.73
N LEU A 75 -5.47 1.86 -8.51
CA LEU A 75 -6.24 2.35 -7.36
C LEU A 75 -5.99 3.84 -7.11
N ARG A 76 -4.74 4.32 -7.29
CA ARG A 76 -4.45 5.76 -7.25
C ARG A 76 -5.22 6.54 -8.32
N SER A 77 -5.36 6.02 -9.54
CA SER A 77 -6.17 6.68 -10.57
C SER A 77 -7.68 6.68 -10.28
N GLN A 78 -8.16 5.74 -9.46
CA GLN A 78 -9.53 5.72 -8.94
C GLN A 78 -9.72 6.63 -7.71
N GLY A 79 -8.69 7.36 -7.28
CA GLY A 79 -8.76 8.28 -6.15
C GLY A 79 -8.45 7.65 -4.79
N PHE A 80 -7.79 6.48 -4.74
CA PHE A 80 -7.19 5.98 -3.51
C PHE A 80 -5.81 6.63 -3.32
N ASN A 81 -5.76 7.70 -2.55
CA ASN A 81 -4.54 8.48 -2.28
C ASN A 81 -3.66 7.84 -1.19
N LEU A 82 -3.29 6.57 -1.38
CA LEU A 82 -2.41 5.84 -0.48
C LEU A 82 -1.06 5.59 -1.16
N ALA A 83 0.02 5.71 -0.40
CA ALA A 83 1.34 5.24 -0.81
C ALA A 83 1.40 3.71 -0.79
N ASP A 84 2.35 3.13 -1.53
CA ASP A 84 2.52 1.68 -1.61
C ASP A 84 2.70 1.06 -0.20
N GLY A 85 3.47 1.69 0.68
CA GLY A 85 3.63 1.23 2.08
C GLY A 85 2.36 1.32 2.92
N GLU A 86 1.44 2.23 2.60
CA GLU A 86 0.14 2.35 3.28
C GLU A 86 -0.84 1.29 2.77
N PHE A 87 -0.80 0.96 1.48
CA PHE A 87 -1.51 -0.20 0.95
C PHE A 87 -1.05 -1.49 1.62
N GLU A 88 0.26 -1.71 1.75
CA GLU A 88 0.79 -2.90 2.42
C GLU A 88 0.36 -2.97 3.90
N LYS A 89 0.37 -1.83 4.62
CA LYS A 89 -0.18 -1.77 5.99
C LYS A 89 -1.66 -2.11 6.03
N LEU A 90 -2.46 -1.52 5.14
CA LEU A 90 -3.90 -1.78 5.05
C LEU A 90 -4.19 -3.25 4.78
N ILE A 91 -3.43 -3.87 3.87
CA ILE A 91 -3.52 -5.30 3.56
C ILE A 91 -3.14 -6.13 4.79
N ALA A 92 -2.03 -5.81 5.46
CA ALA A 92 -1.58 -6.53 6.65
C ALA A 92 -2.61 -6.45 7.79
N SER A 93 -3.20 -5.28 8.01
CA SER A 93 -4.25 -5.06 9.02
C SER A 93 -5.57 -5.77 8.69
N ASN A 94 -5.83 -6.07 7.40
CA ASN A 94 -7.07 -6.66 6.92
C ASN A 94 -6.85 -7.97 6.16
N ASN A 95 -5.86 -8.77 6.57
CA ASN A 95 -5.40 -9.97 5.88
C ASN A 95 -6.46 -11.08 5.71
N LYS A 96 -7.55 -11.03 6.48
CA LYS A 96 -8.70 -11.93 6.32
C LYS A 96 -9.49 -11.65 5.03
N VAL A 97 -9.44 -10.42 4.55
CA VAL A 97 -10.23 -9.92 3.41
C VAL A 97 -9.34 -9.56 2.22
N LEU A 98 -8.18 -8.96 2.48
CA LEU A 98 -7.26 -8.48 1.46
C LEU A 98 -5.98 -9.33 1.43
N ARG A 99 -5.41 -9.47 0.25
CA ARG A 99 -4.07 -10.04 0.04
C ARG A 99 -3.28 -9.22 -0.97
N SER A 100 -1.97 -9.15 -0.80
CA SER A 100 -1.09 -8.56 -1.81
C SER A 100 -0.97 -9.49 -3.02
N THR A 101 -0.77 -8.90 -4.19
CA THR A 101 -0.61 -9.65 -5.44
C THR A 101 0.27 -8.89 -6.43
N ARG A 102 0.63 -9.55 -7.53
CA ARG A 102 1.38 -8.95 -8.64
C ARG A 102 0.52 -8.98 -9.89
N ILE A 103 0.23 -7.80 -10.42
CA ILE A 103 -0.53 -7.63 -11.65
C ILE A 103 0.43 -7.76 -12.84
N ILE A 104 0.07 -8.63 -13.79
CA ILE A 104 0.85 -8.87 -15.00
C ILE A 104 0.88 -7.58 -15.84
N ARG A 105 2.06 -7.26 -16.35
CA ARG A 105 2.29 -6.16 -17.29
C ARG A 105 3.04 -6.68 -18.50
N TYR A 106 2.75 -6.09 -19.65
CA TYR A 106 3.49 -6.29 -20.88
C TYR A 106 4.20 -5.00 -21.26
N ASP A 107 5.37 -5.11 -21.89
CA ASP A 107 6.06 -3.98 -22.51
C ASP A 107 5.45 -3.66 -23.90
N GLU A 108 5.99 -2.64 -24.56
CA GLU A 108 5.54 -2.21 -25.89
C GLU A 108 5.74 -3.28 -26.97
N LYS A 109 6.63 -4.25 -26.73
CA LYS A 109 6.92 -5.37 -27.63
C LYS A 109 6.10 -6.63 -27.28
N GLY A 110 5.19 -6.54 -26.31
CA GLY A 110 4.38 -7.66 -25.84
C GLY A 110 5.12 -8.66 -24.94
N ALA A 111 6.35 -8.36 -24.50
CA ALA A 111 7.06 -9.20 -23.55
C ALA A 111 6.53 -8.97 -22.12
N ARG A 112 6.31 -10.07 -21.39
CA ARG A 112 5.84 -10.01 -20.00
C ARG A 112 6.94 -9.41 -19.11
N GLN A 113 6.61 -8.34 -18.39
CA GLN A 113 7.51 -7.74 -17.41
C GLN A 113 7.44 -8.48 -16.08
N ILE A 114 8.62 -8.77 -15.52
CA ILE A 114 8.80 -9.45 -14.23
C ILE A 114 9.78 -8.60 -13.38
N PRO A 115 9.43 -8.24 -12.13
CA PRO A 115 8.14 -8.47 -11.48
C PRO A 115 7.02 -7.59 -12.06
N GLY A 116 5.77 -8.08 -11.94
CA GLY A 116 4.59 -7.28 -12.27
C GLY A 116 4.36 -6.13 -11.28
N TRP A 117 3.35 -5.30 -11.54
CA TRP A 117 3.01 -4.19 -10.66
C TRP A 117 2.48 -4.69 -9.31
N PRO A 118 2.82 -4.01 -8.19
CA PRO A 118 2.20 -4.30 -6.91
C PRO A 118 0.69 -4.04 -7.00
N GLY A 119 -0.08 -4.87 -6.32
CA GLY A 119 -1.52 -4.80 -6.32
C GLY A 119 -2.15 -5.52 -5.13
N VAL A 120 -3.46 -5.45 -5.09
CA VAL A 120 -4.28 -6.06 -4.04
C VAL A 120 -5.43 -6.83 -4.67
N ALA A 121 -5.82 -7.91 -4.00
CA ALA A 121 -6.95 -8.74 -4.36
C ALA A 121 -7.74 -9.09 -3.11
N LEU A 122 -9.01 -9.45 -3.29
CA LEU A 122 -9.75 -10.14 -2.24
C LEU A 122 -9.16 -11.55 -2.02
N THR A 123 -9.20 -12.00 -0.78
CA THR A 123 -8.88 -13.38 -0.43
C THR A 123 -9.93 -14.32 -1.05
N PRO A 124 -9.55 -15.53 -1.52
CA PRO A 124 -10.49 -16.49 -2.07
C PRO A 124 -11.62 -16.84 -1.10
N GLU A 125 -11.30 -16.93 0.18
CA GLU A 125 -12.23 -17.28 1.26
C GLU A 125 -13.30 -16.19 1.42
N TYR A 126 -12.89 -14.92 1.34
CA TYR A 126 -13.83 -13.79 1.37
C TYR A 126 -14.69 -13.74 0.10
N LYS A 127 -14.12 -13.98 -1.09
CA LYS A 127 -14.92 -14.03 -2.33
C LYS A 127 -15.96 -15.16 -2.26
N ALA A 128 -15.58 -16.36 -1.83
CA ALA A 128 -16.46 -17.52 -1.75
C ALA A 128 -17.65 -17.29 -0.79
N SER A 129 -17.40 -16.66 0.37
CA SER A 129 -18.47 -16.32 1.31
C SER A 129 -19.38 -15.19 0.82
N SER A 130 -18.86 -14.26 0.01
CA SER A 130 -19.67 -13.21 -0.61
C SER A 130 -20.45 -13.67 -1.85
N SER A 131 -20.06 -14.80 -2.46
CA SER A 131 -20.65 -15.34 -3.68
C SER A 131 -21.59 -16.52 -3.41
N VAL A 132 -22.36 -16.51 -2.31
CA VAL A 132 -23.42 -17.51 -2.07
C VAL A 132 -24.49 -17.37 -3.16
N VAL A 133 -24.21 -18.00 -4.29
CA VAL A 133 -25.18 -18.31 -5.34
C VAL A 133 -25.88 -19.57 -4.84
N PRO A 134 -27.23 -19.58 -4.72
CA PRO A 134 -27.94 -20.78 -4.32
C PRO A 134 -27.61 -21.91 -5.29
N PRO A 135 -27.44 -23.15 -4.82
CA PRO A 135 -27.22 -24.28 -5.72
C PRO A 135 -28.38 -24.32 -6.71
N LYS A 136 -28.07 -24.27 -8.01
CA LYS A 136 -29.04 -24.60 -9.06
C LYS A 136 -29.47 -26.04 -8.81
N GLY A 137 -30.65 -26.22 -8.20
CA GLY A 137 -31.33 -27.50 -8.14
C GLY A 137 -31.47 -28.04 -9.55
N LYS A 138 -30.98 -29.25 -9.76
CA LYS A 138 -31.33 -30.07 -10.92
C LYS A 138 -32.67 -30.73 -10.65
#